data_AF-Q1ILM4-F1
#
_entry.id   AF-Q1ILM4-F1
#
_cell.length_a   1.000
_cell.length_b   1.000
_cell.length_c   1.000
_cell.angle_alpha   90.00
_cell.angle_beta   90.00
_cell.angle_gamma   90.00
#
_symmetry.space_group_name_H-M   'P 1'
#
loop_
_entity.id
_entity.type
_entity.pdbx_description
1 polymer ?
#
loop_
_entity_poly.entity_id
_entity_poly.type
_entity_poly.pdbx_seq_one_letter_code
_entity_poly.pdbx_strand_id
1 'polypeptide(L)'
;MDPQFPPDQPIEISPQSPTLDPVLAPPPPPRTNAFIGPNGLRAGWKWLIFFLIFCALIFGMAMVVRLFIPRYTPNDRNLKVMFAFEVIQAACVLLATGIMAKLIDKKKWGYFGLPLSRAFNIEFWYGAIVGFGALAVQLEIMHLGGWFDFGPVVLHGATALKFGLFWGAFFLCVGLFEEGFLRGYPQRVLTNGMGFWPSALLLSLLFAGLHVGNKGENPFGIFMVFVDGMVMCFTLWRTGTMWFAVGNHAAWDWAQTYFFGTPDSGMKPIGALLSPSFHGPTLLSGGNAGPEGSVLVLLSETLIAVSVAVVYRERKYPLQEDEAPAQPSPEITPTIAPSAFPTA
;
A
#
# COMPACT_ATOMS: atom_id res chain seq x y z
N MET A 1 35.83 1.03 79.74
CA MET A 1 35.75 1.17 78.27
C MET A 1 35.06 2.48 78.02
N ASP A 2 35.79 3.45 77.49
CA ASP A 2 35.23 4.63 76.82
C ASP A 2 36.29 5.08 75.81
N PRO A 3 35.99 5.11 74.50
CA PRO A 3 36.95 5.54 73.50
C PRO A 3 37.05 7.08 73.47
N GLN A 4 38.26 7.60 73.55
CA GLN A 4 38.55 9.02 73.27
C GLN A 4 38.35 9.28 71.78
N PHE A 5 37.40 10.14 71.43
CA PHE A 5 37.28 10.72 70.09
C PHE A 5 38.36 11.80 69.87
N PRO A 6 39.03 11.85 68.71
CA PRO A 6 39.92 12.96 68.36
C PRO A 6 39.10 14.23 68.04
N PRO A 7 39.69 15.43 68.17
CA PRO A 7 39.01 16.70 67.89
C PRO A 7 38.72 16.87 66.39
N ASP A 8 37.57 17.48 66.09
CA ASP A 8 37.11 17.82 64.73
C ASP A 8 38.15 18.67 63.98
N GLN A 9 38.64 18.16 62.86
CA GLN A 9 39.35 18.96 61.87
C GLN A 9 38.31 19.72 61.04
N PRO A 10 38.44 21.04 60.85
CA PRO A 10 37.55 21.76 59.96
C PRO A 10 37.78 21.30 58.52
N ILE A 11 36.74 20.74 57.90
CA ILE A 11 36.72 20.40 56.49
C ILE A 11 36.77 21.73 55.72
N GLU A 12 37.91 22.03 55.12
CA GLU A 12 38.07 23.16 54.21
C GLU A 12 37.37 22.81 52.88
N ILE A 13 36.11 23.22 52.75
CA ILE A 13 35.36 23.09 51.49
C ILE A 13 35.87 24.17 50.54
N SER A 14 36.86 23.82 49.72
CA SER A 14 37.23 24.65 48.58
C SER A 14 36.07 24.65 47.57
N PRO A 15 35.51 25.82 47.18
CA PRO A 15 34.46 25.86 46.17
C PRO A 15 35.08 25.50 44.82
N GLN A 16 34.95 24.23 44.43
CA GLN A 16 35.13 23.86 43.03
C GLN A 16 33.98 24.50 42.25
N SER A 17 34.29 25.57 41.53
CA SER A 17 33.42 26.12 40.50
C SER A 17 32.95 24.97 39.60
N PRO A 18 31.65 24.80 39.35
CA PRO A 18 31.20 23.78 38.42
C PRO A 18 31.83 24.10 37.06
N THR A 19 32.72 23.23 36.59
CA THR A 19 33.17 23.24 35.21
C THR A 19 31.94 22.95 34.37
N LEU A 20 31.29 24.00 33.87
CA LEU A 20 30.31 23.89 32.80
C LEU A 20 31.05 23.25 31.64
N ASP A 21 30.75 21.97 31.39
CA ASP A 21 31.15 21.32 30.14
C ASP A 21 30.74 22.26 29.00
N PRO A 22 31.63 22.58 28.06
CA PRO A 22 31.27 23.45 26.95
C PRO A 22 30.09 22.80 26.23
N VAL A 23 28.94 23.49 26.26
CA VAL A 23 27.76 23.12 25.47
C VAL A 23 28.24 23.07 24.03
N LEU A 24 28.49 21.86 23.52
CA LEU A 24 28.89 21.63 22.14
C LEU A 24 27.85 22.32 21.27
N ALA A 25 28.30 23.32 20.50
CA ALA A 25 27.44 24.02 19.57
C ALA A 25 26.70 22.96 18.72
N PRO A 26 25.38 23.09 18.52
CA PRO A 26 24.65 22.12 17.72
C PRO A 26 25.31 22.00 16.36
N PRO A 27 25.50 20.77 15.84
CA PRO A 27 26.16 20.57 14.56
C PRO A 27 25.46 21.41 13.48
N PRO A 28 26.22 22.00 12.54
CA PRO A 28 25.64 22.82 11.50
C PRO A 28 24.57 22.03 10.74
N PRO A 29 23.44 22.64 10.39
CA PRO A 29 22.37 21.94 9.70
C PRO A 29 22.94 21.32 8.41
N PRO A 30 22.57 20.06 8.10
CA PRO A 30 23.07 19.39 6.91
C PRO A 30 22.80 20.24 5.67
N ARG A 31 23.78 20.34 4.76
CA ARG A 31 23.65 21.12 3.52
C ARG A 31 22.50 20.56 2.68
N THR A 32 21.38 21.27 2.66
CA THR A 32 20.26 20.94 1.79
C THR A 32 20.44 21.57 0.42
N ASN A 33 20.09 20.84 -0.64
CA ASN A 33 20.02 21.35 -2.00
C ASN A 33 18.80 20.75 -2.72
N ALA A 34 18.74 20.92 -4.05
CA ALA A 34 17.65 20.39 -4.88
C ALA A 34 17.54 18.85 -4.84
N PHE A 35 18.63 18.13 -4.52
CA PHE A 35 18.68 16.66 -4.48
C PHE A 35 18.60 16.11 -3.06
N ILE A 36 19.34 16.70 -2.13
CA ILE A 36 19.50 16.25 -0.75
C ILE A 36 18.71 17.18 0.19
N GLY A 37 17.79 16.60 0.96
CA GLY A 37 17.09 17.24 2.06
C GLY A 37 17.67 16.85 3.43
N PRO A 38 17.02 17.26 4.53
CA PRO A 38 17.49 17.00 5.90
C PRO A 38 17.70 15.51 6.20
N ASN A 39 16.90 14.64 5.58
CA ASN A 39 16.88 13.20 5.80
C ASN A 39 17.50 12.40 4.62
N GLY A 40 18.38 13.03 3.83
CA GLY A 40 19.01 12.42 2.65
C GLY A 40 18.32 12.75 1.33
N LEU A 41 18.34 11.85 0.34
CA LEU A 41 17.77 12.08 -0.98
C LEU A 41 16.27 12.43 -0.89
N ARG A 42 15.84 13.51 -1.54
CA ARG A 42 14.44 13.97 -1.51
C ARG A 42 13.49 12.96 -2.15
N ALA A 43 12.24 12.97 -1.68
CA ALA A 43 11.19 12.04 -2.08
C ALA A 43 10.97 11.97 -3.61
N GLY A 44 10.91 13.12 -4.28
CA GLY A 44 10.71 13.16 -5.74
C GLY A 44 11.81 12.44 -6.52
N TRP A 45 13.07 12.61 -6.12
CA TRP A 45 14.19 11.90 -6.76
C TRP A 45 14.21 10.41 -6.45
N LYS A 46 13.88 10.02 -5.23
CA LYS A 46 13.72 8.60 -4.87
C LYS A 46 12.62 7.94 -5.72
N TRP A 47 11.48 8.60 -5.88
CA TRP A 47 10.39 8.11 -6.73
C TRP A 47 10.81 8.02 -8.20
N LEU A 48 11.49 9.04 -8.73
CA LEU A 48 12.01 9.02 -10.11
C LEU A 48 13.01 7.90 -10.34
N ILE A 49 13.97 7.70 -9.43
CA ILE A 49 14.96 6.61 -9.53
C ILE A 49 14.27 5.25 -9.49
N PHE A 50 13.31 5.06 -8.58
CA PHE A 50 12.50 3.83 -8.53
C PHE A 50 11.81 3.58 -9.88
N PHE A 51 11.16 4.59 -10.44
CA PHE A 51 10.47 4.50 -11.73
C PHE A 51 11.44 4.15 -12.87
N LEU A 52 12.60 4.81 -12.94
CA LEU A 52 13.62 4.54 -13.96
C LEU A 52 14.18 3.11 -13.85
N ILE A 53 14.42 2.62 -12.63
CA ILE A 53 14.86 1.24 -12.40
C ILE A 53 13.77 0.27 -12.86
N PHE A 54 12.51 0.50 -12.46
CA PHE A 54 11.38 -0.32 -12.89
C PHE A 54 11.25 -0.38 -14.41
N CYS A 55 11.28 0.78 -15.09
CA CYS A 55 11.22 0.85 -16.55
C CYS A 55 12.41 0.14 -17.22
N ALA A 56 13.63 0.28 -16.68
CA ALA A 56 14.80 -0.42 -17.21
C ALA A 56 14.68 -1.94 -17.06
N LEU A 57 14.16 -2.42 -15.92
CA LEU A 57 13.92 -3.85 -15.68
C LEU A 57 12.85 -4.42 -16.63
N ILE A 58 11.72 -3.74 -16.77
CA ILE A 58 10.65 -4.13 -17.69
C ILE A 58 11.15 -4.14 -19.14
N PHE A 59 11.85 -3.08 -19.56
CA PHE A 59 12.40 -2.99 -20.90
C PHE A 59 13.40 -4.10 -21.18
N GLY A 60 14.35 -4.33 -20.26
CA GLY A 60 15.33 -5.40 -20.37
C GLY A 60 14.67 -6.77 -20.47
N MET A 61 13.66 -7.04 -19.65
CA MET A 61 12.93 -8.30 -19.69
C MET A 61 12.12 -8.46 -20.99
N ALA A 62 11.48 -7.39 -21.46
CA ALA A 62 10.77 -7.41 -22.74
C ALA A 62 11.71 -7.71 -23.91
N MET A 63 12.96 -7.22 -23.88
CA MET A 63 13.98 -7.58 -24.88
C MET A 63 14.32 -9.07 -24.83
N VAL A 64 14.50 -9.63 -23.63
CA VAL A 64 14.75 -11.07 -23.46
C VAL A 64 13.59 -11.91 -23.99
N VAL A 65 12.35 -11.55 -23.66
CA VAL A 65 11.15 -12.27 -24.15
C VAL A 65 11.09 -12.25 -25.68
N ARG A 66 11.42 -11.13 -26.33
CA ARG A 66 11.44 -11.02 -27.79
C ARG A 66 12.45 -11.95 -28.47
N LEU A 67 13.54 -12.32 -27.80
CA LEU A 67 14.50 -13.30 -28.32
C LEU A 67 13.89 -14.70 -28.47
N PHE A 68 12.94 -15.05 -27.58
CA PHE A 68 12.28 -16.35 -27.57
C PHE A 68 10.91 -16.35 -28.25
N ILE A 69 10.23 -15.20 -28.32
CA ILE A 69 8.90 -15.03 -28.92
C ILE A 69 8.89 -13.80 -29.84
N PRO A 70 9.44 -13.90 -31.07
CA PRO A 70 9.69 -12.75 -31.94
C PRO A 70 8.44 -12.02 -32.46
N ARG A 71 7.27 -12.69 -32.41
CA ARG A 71 5.99 -12.17 -32.93
C ARG A 71 4.97 -11.84 -31.84
N TYR A 72 5.40 -11.67 -30.59
CA TYR A 72 4.50 -11.25 -29.52
C TYR A 72 3.94 -9.85 -29.77
N THR A 73 2.63 -9.67 -29.54
CA THR A 73 1.96 -8.37 -29.55
C THR A 73 1.34 -8.09 -28.18
N PRO A 74 1.32 -6.85 -27.67
CA PRO A 74 0.72 -6.50 -26.38
C PRO A 74 -0.76 -6.90 -26.21
N ASN A 75 -1.47 -7.18 -27.30
CA ASN A 75 -2.88 -7.60 -27.29
C ASN A 75 -3.06 -9.12 -27.47
N ASP A 76 -1.98 -9.92 -27.36
CA ASP A 76 -2.07 -11.36 -27.47
C ASP A 76 -2.86 -11.95 -26.29
N ARG A 77 -4.01 -12.58 -26.58
CA ARG A 77 -4.86 -13.22 -25.55
C ARG A 77 -4.40 -14.63 -25.18
N ASN A 78 -3.17 -15.02 -25.53
CA ASN A 78 -2.57 -16.26 -25.08
C ASN A 78 -2.31 -16.20 -23.57
N LEU A 79 -3.06 -16.99 -22.80
CA LEU A 79 -3.01 -17.02 -21.34
C LEU A 79 -1.60 -17.26 -20.77
N LYS A 80 -0.77 -18.09 -21.42
CA LYS A 80 0.60 -18.34 -20.94
C LYS A 80 1.47 -17.09 -21.07
N VAL A 81 1.29 -16.36 -22.15
CA VAL A 81 2.03 -15.12 -22.41
C VAL A 81 1.56 -14.05 -21.45
N MET A 82 0.25 -13.83 -21.33
CA MET A 82 -0.32 -12.89 -20.35
C MET A 82 0.21 -13.17 -18.94
N PHE A 83 0.18 -14.43 -18.49
CA PHE A 83 0.67 -14.78 -17.17
C PHE A 83 2.17 -14.52 -17.01
N ALA A 84 2.99 -14.79 -18.04
CA ALA A 84 4.40 -14.46 -18.01
C ALA A 84 4.63 -12.94 -17.85
N PHE A 85 3.81 -12.11 -18.51
CA PHE A 85 3.86 -10.65 -18.33
C PHE A 85 3.57 -10.24 -16.88
N GLU A 86 2.51 -10.76 -16.27
CA GLU A 86 2.20 -10.40 -14.88
C GLU A 86 3.28 -10.85 -13.89
N VAL A 87 3.84 -12.05 -14.08
CA VAL A 87 4.96 -12.54 -13.28
C VAL A 87 6.17 -11.61 -13.43
N ILE A 88 6.47 -11.16 -14.65
CA ILE A 88 7.56 -10.22 -14.93
C ILE A 88 7.31 -8.87 -14.25
N GLN A 89 6.10 -8.32 -14.38
CA GLN A 89 5.74 -7.03 -13.78
C GLN A 89 5.86 -7.07 -12.26
N ALA A 90 5.29 -8.10 -11.62
CA ALA A 90 5.41 -8.33 -10.19
C ALA A 90 6.88 -8.48 -9.77
N ALA A 91 7.67 -9.27 -10.49
CA ALA A 91 9.09 -9.45 -10.19
C ALA A 91 9.88 -8.13 -10.32
N CYS A 92 9.65 -7.36 -11.38
CA CYS A 92 10.33 -6.09 -11.61
C CYS A 92 10.00 -5.04 -10.55
N VAL A 93 8.75 -4.93 -10.10
CA VAL A 93 8.40 -3.97 -9.03
C VAL A 93 9.00 -4.37 -7.69
N LEU A 94 9.03 -5.67 -7.37
CA LEU A 94 9.65 -6.19 -6.15
C LEU A 94 11.17 -5.99 -6.21
N LEU A 95 11.81 -6.26 -7.34
CA LEU A 95 13.25 -6.02 -7.53
C LEU A 95 13.59 -4.54 -7.42
N ALA A 96 12.83 -3.64 -8.06
CA ALA A 96 13.02 -2.21 -7.94
C ALA A 96 12.88 -1.76 -6.48
N THR A 97 11.83 -2.21 -5.78
CA THR A 97 11.63 -1.95 -4.35
C THR A 97 12.80 -2.45 -3.52
N GLY A 98 13.27 -3.67 -3.76
CA GLY A 98 14.40 -4.27 -3.04
C GLY A 98 15.72 -3.54 -3.26
N ILE A 99 15.99 -3.08 -4.50
CA ILE A 99 17.16 -2.27 -4.84
C ILE A 99 17.12 -0.95 -4.06
N MET A 100 15.99 -0.24 -4.12
CA MET A 100 15.83 1.03 -3.41
C MET A 100 15.94 0.84 -1.89
N ALA A 101 15.25 -0.16 -1.34
CA ALA A 101 15.28 -0.50 0.08
C ALA A 101 16.69 -0.81 0.58
N LYS A 102 17.48 -1.57 -0.18
CA LYS A 102 18.82 -2.01 0.22
C LYS A 102 19.90 -0.95 -0.03
N LEU A 103 19.91 -0.33 -1.20
CA LEU A 103 21.01 0.53 -1.64
C LEU A 103 20.81 2.00 -1.27
N ILE A 104 19.56 2.48 -1.27
CA ILE A 104 19.26 3.91 -1.07
C ILE A 104 18.75 4.16 0.35
N ASP A 105 17.67 3.49 0.74
CA ASP A 105 16.99 3.79 2.00
C ASP A 105 17.58 3.04 3.19
N LYS A 106 18.23 1.90 2.97
CA LYS A 106 18.77 0.99 4.01
C LYS A 106 17.70 0.62 5.06
N LYS A 107 16.46 0.41 4.59
CA LYS A 107 15.30 0.04 5.43
C LYS A 107 14.81 -1.36 5.08
N LYS A 108 14.15 -2.03 6.04
CA LYS A 108 13.51 -3.34 5.82
C LYS A 108 12.26 -3.19 4.97
N TRP A 109 11.87 -4.24 4.26
CA TRP A 109 10.68 -4.26 3.39
C TRP A 109 9.38 -3.83 4.07
N GLY A 110 9.19 -4.18 5.35
CA GLY A 110 8.02 -3.76 6.13
C GLY A 110 7.87 -2.23 6.25
N TYR A 111 8.96 -1.47 6.11
CA TYR A 111 8.90 -0.01 6.04
C TYR A 111 8.08 0.45 4.83
N PHE A 112 8.17 -0.25 3.70
CA PHE A 112 7.44 0.07 2.46
C PHE A 112 6.08 -0.64 2.39
N GLY A 113 5.51 -1.05 3.54
CA GLY A 113 4.22 -1.72 3.59
C GLY A 113 4.25 -3.22 3.25
N LEU A 114 5.41 -3.80 2.92
CA LEU A 114 5.56 -5.20 2.52
C LEU A 114 6.40 -6.03 3.52
N PRO A 115 5.92 -6.30 4.74
CA PRO A 115 6.63 -7.20 5.64
C PRO A 115 6.59 -8.64 5.09
N LEU A 116 7.68 -9.08 4.47
CA LEU A 116 7.77 -10.42 3.84
C LEU A 116 7.60 -11.57 4.83
N SER A 117 8.00 -11.40 6.10
CA SER A 117 7.77 -12.39 7.17
C SER A 117 6.30 -12.57 7.53
N ARG A 118 5.42 -11.67 7.06
CA ARG A 118 3.98 -11.68 7.24
C ARG A 118 3.23 -11.87 5.92
N ALA A 119 3.92 -12.38 4.89
CA ALA A 119 3.28 -12.66 3.61
C ALA A 119 2.12 -13.64 3.77
N PHE A 120 1.01 -13.37 3.08
CA PHE A 120 -0.20 -14.21 3.08
C PHE A 120 -0.77 -14.49 4.49
N ASN A 121 -0.56 -13.57 5.42
CA ASN A 121 -1.08 -13.71 6.77
C ASN A 121 -2.55 -13.26 6.85
N ILE A 122 -3.04 -13.02 8.08
CA ILE A 122 -4.45 -12.67 8.32
C ILE A 122 -4.89 -11.42 7.56
N GLU A 123 -4.04 -10.40 7.37
CA GLU A 123 -4.40 -9.21 6.60
C GLU A 123 -4.73 -9.54 5.14
N PHE A 124 -3.94 -10.42 4.52
CA PHE A 124 -4.17 -10.85 3.14
C PHE A 124 -5.49 -11.58 3.00
N TRP A 125 -5.73 -12.60 3.82
CA TRP A 125 -6.96 -13.38 3.73
C TRP A 125 -8.19 -12.57 4.14
N TYR A 126 -8.04 -11.63 5.07
CA TYR A 126 -9.10 -10.71 5.41
C TYR A 126 -9.46 -9.81 4.24
N GLY A 127 -8.44 -9.22 3.57
CA GLY A 127 -8.64 -8.47 2.33
C GLY A 127 -9.35 -9.28 1.27
N ALA A 128 -8.90 -10.52 1.04
CA ALA A 128 -9.47 -11.42 0.05
C ALA A 128 -10.95 -11.75 0.32
N ILE A 129 -11.30 -12.08 1.57
CA ILE A 129 -12.68 -12.37 1.98
C ILE A 129 -13.56 -11.13 1.82
N VAL A 130 -13.07 -9.95 2.21
CA VAL A 130 -13.82 -8.70 2.10
C VAL A 130 -14.02 -8.32 0.64
N GLY A 131 -13.00 -8.46 -0.22
CA GLY A 131 -13.08 -8.15 -1.65
C GLY A 131 -14.08 -9.04 -2.37
N PHE A 132 -13.91 -10.36 -2.24
CA PHE A 132 -14.85 -11.34 -2.78
C PHE A 132 -16.29 -11.10 -2.28
N GLY A 133 -16.44 -10.88 -0.96
CA GLY A 133 -17.74 -10.67 -0.33
C GLY A 133 -18.43 -9.39 -0.77
N ALA A 134 -17.70 -8.27 -0.87
CA ALA A 134 -18.25 -7.00 -1.34
C ALA A 134 -18.77 -7.12 -2.78
N LEU A 135 -17.98 -7.73 -3.68
CA LEU A 135 -18.42 -8.00 -5.04
C LEU A 135 -19.65 -8.91 -5.07
N ALA A 136 -19.65 -10.00 -4.30
CA ALA A 136 -20.77 -10.94 -4.26
C ALA A 136 -22.06 -10.25 -3.79
N VAL A 137 -21.98 -9.38 -2.77
CA VAL A 137 -23.12 -8.57 -2.30
C VAL A 137 -23.60 -7.62 -3.40
N GLN A 138 -22.69 -6.94 -4.11
CA GLN A 138 -23.04 -6.08 -5.23
C GLN A 138 -23.76 -6.85 -6.33
N LEU A 139 -23.21 -7.99 -6.77
CA LEU A 139 -23.80 -8.82 -7.82
C LEU A 139 -25.17 -9.37 -7.41
N GLU A 140 -25.34 -9.74 -6.13
CA GLU A 140 -26.63 -10.18 -5.60
C GLU A 140 -27.66 -9.05 -5.63
N ILE A 141 -27.29 -7.82 -5.27
CA ILE A 141 -28.18 -6.66 -5.38
C ILE A 141 -28.55 -6.41 -6.85
N MET A 142 -27.59 -6.53 -7.77
CA MET A 142 -27.86 -6.43 -9.20
C MET A 142 -28.83 -7.52 -9.68
N HIS A 143 -28.68 -8.74 -9.15
CA HIS A 143 -29.56 -9.86 -9.45
C HIS A 143 -30.99 -9.64 -8.95
N LEU A 144 -31.15 -9.25 -7.69
CA LEU A 144 -32.45 -8.92 -7.10
C LEU A 144 -33.11 -7.72 -7.79
N GLY A 145 -32.31 -6.79 -8.32
CA GLY A 145 -32.78 -5.65 -9.13
C GLY A 145 -33.15 -6.00 -10.58
N GLY A 146 -32.89 -7.23 -11.03
CA GLY A 146 -33.15 -7.68 -12.40
C GLY A 146 -32.17 -7.12 -13.44
N TRP A 147 -30.98 -6.66 -13.02
CA TRP A 147 -29.94 -6.09 -13.90
C TRP A 147 -28.79 -7.06 -14.18
N PHE A 148 -28.80 -8.23 -13.53
CA PHE A 148 -27.75 -9.22 -13.64
C PHE A 148 -28.31 -10.63 -13.41
N ASP A 149 -27.80 -11.61 -14.14
CA ASP A 149 -28.06 -13.01 -13.87
C ASP A 149 -26.72 -13.74 -13.83
N PHE A 150 -26.51 -14.54 -12.77
CA PHE A 150 -25.29 -15.35 -12.62
C PHE A 150 -25.10 -16.37 -13.74
N GLY A 151 -26.20 -16.77 -14.38
CA GLY A 151 -26.20 -17.82 -15.41
C GLY A 151 -25.77 -19.19 -14.86
N PRO A 152 -25.58 -20.18 -15.75
CA PRO A 152 -25.20 -21.53 -15.35
C PRO A 152 -23.72 -21.64 -14.98
N VAL A 153 -23.40 -22.66 -14.20
CA VAL A 153 -22.02 -23.16 -14.08
C VAL A 153 -21.64 -23.86 -15.39
N VAL A 154 -20.61 -23.36 -16.07
CA VAL A 154 -20.17 -23.84 -17.39
C VAL A 154 -18.83 -24.58 -17.38
N LEU A 155 -18.06 -24.46 -16.29
CA LEU A 155 -16.84 -25.26 -16.09
C LEU A 155 -17.02 -26.28 -14.97
N HIS A 156 -16.46 -27.48 -15.18
CA HIS A 156 -16.56 -28.58 -14.24
C HIS A 156 -15.22 -29.32 -14.08
N GLY A 157 -15.12 -30.09 -12.99
CA GLY A 157 -14.04 -31.03 -12.73
C GLY A 157 -12.63 -30.42 -12.79
N ALA A 158 -11.69 -31.15 -13.38
CA ALA A 158 -10.29 -30.74 -13.46
C ALA A 158 -10.08 -29.43 -14.24
N THR A 159 -10.93 -29.14 -15.23
CA THR A 159 -10.85 -27.88 -15.99
C THR A 159 -11.22 -26.69 -15.14
N ALA A 160 -12.27 -26.79 -14.32
CA ALA A 160 -12.62 -25.74 -13.36
C ALA A 160 -11.47 -25.47 -12.39
N LEU A 161 -10.91 -26.52 -11.77
CA LEU A 161 -9.77 -26.37 -10.87
C LEU A 161 -8.55 -25.73 -11.55
N LYS A 162 -8.23 -26.15 -12.78
CA LYS A 162 -7.12 -25.60 -13.57
C LYS A 162 -7.27 -24.10 -13.79
N PHE A 163 -8.44 -23.64 -14.24
CA PHE A 163 -8.67 -22.21 -14.47
C PHE A 163 -8.72 -21.43 -13.15
N GLY A 164 -9.28 -22.00 -12.09
CA GLY A 164 -9.33 -21.36 -10.78
C GLY A 164 -7.93 -21.12 -10.21
N LEU A 165 -7.05 -22.13 -10.29
CA LEU A 165 -5.65 -22.00 -9.87
C LEU A 165 -4.87 -21.04 -10.78
N PHE A 166 -5.10 -21.11 -12.10
CA PHE A 166 -4.44 -20.22 -13.06
C PHE A 166 -4.75 -18.76 -12.76
N TRP A 167 -6.04 -18.40 -12.69
CA TRP A 167 -6.45 -17.02 -12.42
C TRP A 167 -6.06 -16.59 -11.01
N GLY A 168 -6.06 -17.49 -10.03
CA GLY A 168 -5.64 -17.17 -8.67
C GLY A 168 -4.16 -16.77 -8.61
N ALA A 169 -3.30 -17.49 -9.33
CA ALA A 169 -1.90 -17.11 -9.46
C ALA A 169 -1.72 -15.83 -10.29
N PHE A 170 -2.51 -15.67 -11.36
CA PHE A 170 -2.47 -14.49 -12.23
C PHE A 170 -2.78 -13.21 -11.45
N PHE A 171 -3.93 -13.14 -10.78
CA PHE A 171 -4.34 -11.93 -10.06
C PHE A 171 -3.57 -11.70 -8.77
N LEU A 172 -2.95 -12.74 -8.20
CA LEU A 172 -1.93 -12.52 -7.18
C LEU A 172 -0.72 -11.74 -7.74
N CYS A 173 -0.27 -12.05 -8.97
CA CYS A 173 0.79 -11.28 -9.62
C CYS A 173 0.33 -9.85 -9.93
N VAL A 174 -0.89 -9.65 -10.44
CA VAL A 174 -1.48 -8.32 -10.68
C VAL A 174 -1.52 -7.51 -9.38
N GLY A 175 -2.15 -8.03 -8.32
CA GLY A 175 -2.24 -7.33 -7.04
C GLY A 175 -0.87 -7.04 -6.42
N LEU A 176 0.11 -7.94 -6.53
CA LEU A 176 1.48 -7.66 -6.09
C LEU A 176 2.15 -6.55 -6.91
N PHE A 177 1.90 -6.55 -8.22
CA PHE A 177 2.42 -5.55 -9.13
C PHE A 177 1.83 -4.17 -8.84
N GLU A 178 0.51 -4.02 -8.95
CA GLU A 178 -0.16 -2.73 -8.90
C GLU A 178 -0.08 -2.11 -7.50
N GLU A 179 -0.37 -2.89 -6.45
CA GLU A 179 -0.22 -2.40 -5.07
C GLU A 179 1.24 -2.15 -4.72
N GLY A 180 2.17 -2.97 -5.20
CA GLY A 180 3.60 -2.73 -5.01
C GLY A 180 4.09 -1.45 -5.70
N PHE A 181 3.59 -1.19 -6.91
CA PHE A 181 3.97 -0.06 -7.75
C PHE A 181 3.37 1.26 -7.26
N LEU A 182 2.22 1.21 -6.60
CA LEU A 182 1.52 2.41 -6.14
C LEU A 182 1.66 2.57 -4.61
N ARG A 183 1.25 1.57 -3.84
CA ARG A 183 1.08 1.61 -2.37
C ARG A 183 2.32 1.13 -1.60
N GLY A 184 3.26 0.48 -2.29
CA GLY A 184 4.52 0.02 -1.73
C GLY A 184 5.57 1.14 -1.57
N TYR A 185 6.64 1.05 -2.36
CA TYR A 185 7.75 2.00 -2.28
C TYR A 185 7.33 3.46 -2.57
N PRO A 186 6.54 3.75 -3.63
CA PRO A 186 6.19 5.12 -3.97
C PRO A 186 5.34 5.83 -2.91
N GLN A 187 4.27 5.20 -2.42
CA GLN A 187 3.44 5.76 -1.35
C GLN A 187 4.27 6.12 -0.12
N ARG A 188 5.18 5.23 0.30
CA ARG A 188 6.07 5.48 1.45
C ARG A 188 6.95 6.70 1.24
N VAL A 189 7.65 6.75 0.11
CA VAL A 189 8.62 7.81 -0.14
C VAL A 189 7.94 9.15 -0.39
N LEU A 190 6.80 9.18 -1.09
CA LEU A 190 6.05 10.40 -1.31
C LEU A 190 5.39 10.88 0.00
N THR A 191 4.88 9.97 0.85
CA THR A 191 4.40 10.33 2.20
C THR A 191 5.46 11.09 2.99
N ASN A 192 6.72 10.64 2.92
CA ASN A 192 7.86 11.29 3.58
C ASN A 192 8.18 12.70 3.05
N GLY A 193 7.68 13.08 1.87
CA GLY A 193 7.95 14.37 1.24
C GLY A 193 6.77 15.34 1.24
N MET A 194 5.54 14.84 1.14
CA MET A 194 4.33 15.67 1.01
C MET A 194 3.18 15.26 1.95
N GLY A 195 3.40 14.27 2.83
CA GLY A 195 2.35 13.71 3.69
C GLY A 195 1.55 12.60 3.02
N PHE A 196 0.85 11.82 3.84
CA PHE A 196 0.18 10.60 3.40
C PHE A 196 -0.96 10.88 2.41
N TRP A 197 -1.91 11.73 2.79
CA TRP A 197 -3.10 11.99 1.96
C TRP A 197 -2.79 12.66 0.61
N PRO A 198 -1.90 13.66 0.52
CA PRO A 198 -1.49 14.18 -0.79
C PRO A 198 -0.81 13.12 -1.67
N SER A 199 0.01 12.23 -1.08
CA SER A 199 0.61 11.13 -1.84
C SER A 199 -0.42 10.08 -2.29
N ALA A 200 -1.40 9.74 -1.44
CA ALA A 200 -2.49 8.84 -1.77
C ALA A 200 -3.34 9.40 -2.92
N LEU A 201 -3.65 10.69 -2.89
CA LEU A 201 -4.38 11.37 -3.96
C LEU A 201 -3.61 11.31 -5.29
N LEU A 202 -2.32 11.66 -5.27
CA LEU A 202 -1.46 11.63 -6.45
C LEU A 202 -1.38 10.24 -7.07
N LEU A 203 -1.15 9.21 -6.25
CA LEU A 203 -0.98 7.85 -6.73
C LEU A 203 -2.30 7.20 -7.17
N SER A 204 -3.42 7.56 -6.55
CA SER A 204 -4.75 7.12 -7.00
C SER A 204 -5.16 7.78 -8.32
N LEU A 205 -4.78 9.05 -8.54
CA LEU A 205 -4.95 9.71 -9.84
C LEU A 205 -4.08 9.05 -10.92
N LEU A 206 -2.83 8.71 -10.59
CA LEU A 206 -1.96 7.96 -11.49
C LEU A 206 -2.58 6.60 -11.84
N PHE A 207 -3.13 5.90 -10.85
CA PHE A 207 -3.78 4.60 -11.04
C PHE A 207 -4.94 4.67 -12.03
N ALA A 208 -5.87 5.60 -11.82
CA ALA A 208 -6.97 5.85 -12.75
C ALA A 208 -6.48 6.28 -14.14
N GLY A 209 -5.43 7.10 -14.22
CA GLY A 209 -4.81 7.52 -15.47
C GLY A 209 -4.24 6.34 -16.29
N LEU A 210 -3.66 5.34 -15.62
CA LEU A 210 -3.18 4.12 -16.26
C LEU A 210 -4.32 3.27 -16.84
N HIS A 211 -5.53 3.36 -16.26
CA HIS A 211 -6.71 2.62 -16.69
C HIS A 211 -7.46 3.26 -17.86
N VAL A 212 -7.20 4.53 -18.19
CA VAL A 212 -7.84 5.22 -19.34
C VAL A 212 -7.61 4.47 -20.67
N GLY A 213 -6.53 3.71 -20.79
CA GLY A 213 -6.21 2.90 -21.97
C GLY A 213 -6.99 1.59 -22.10
N ASN A 214 -7.72 1.17 -21.05
CA ASN A 214 -8.41 -0.12 -21.02
C ASN A 214 -9.61 -0.12 -21.96
N LYS A 215 -9.62 -1.05 -22.90
CA LYS A 215 -10.73 -1.19 -23.86
C LYS A 215 -11.94 -1.78 -23.15
N GLY A 216 -13.02 -1.01 -23.07
CA GLY A 216 -14.27 -1.44 -22.43
C GLY A 216 -14.60 -0.64 -21.18
N GLU A 217 -13.63 0.10 -20.65
CA GLU A 217 -13.85 1.05 -19.57
C GLU A 217 -14.71 2.24 -19.99
N ASN A 218 -15.40 2.81 -19.01
CA ASN A 218 -16.22 4.00 -19.18
C ASN A 218 -15.77 5.11 -18.20
N PRO A 219 -16.12 6.39 -18.41
CA PRO A 219 -15.64 7.47 -17.54
C PRO A 219 -15.99 7.31 -16.06
N PHE A 220 -17.11 6.66 -15.75
CA PHE A 220 -17.50 6.35 -14.38
C PHE A 220 -16.64 5.23 -13.78
N GLY A 221 -16.36 4.16 -14.55
CA GLY A 221 -15.43 3.09 -14.16
C GLY A 221 -14.04 3.64 -13.84
N ILE A 222 -13.48 4.51 -14.69
CA ILE A 222 -12.21 5.19 -14.43
C ILE A 222 -12.24 6.04 -13.15
N PHE A 223 -13.35 6.75 -12.90
CA PHE A 223 -13.52 7.47 -11.64
C PHE A 223 -13.57 6.51 -10.44
N MET A 224 -14.20 5.35 -10.58
CA MET A 224 -14.25 4.33 -9.54
C MET A 224 -12.91 3.66 -9.29
N VAL A 225 -12.06 3.48 -10.31
CA VAL A 225 -10.65 3.07 -10.13
C VAL A 225 -9.88 4.09 -9.27
N PHE A 226 -10.14 5.38 -9.43
CA PHE A 226 -9.58 6.40 -8.54
C PHE A 226 -10.08 6.24 -7.10
N VAL A 227 -11.39 5.99 -6.92
CA VAL A 227 -12.00 5.79 -5.59
C VAL A 227 -11.44 4.54 -4.91
N ASP A 228 -11.39 3.41 -5.61
CA ASP A 228 -10.74 2.19 -5.15
C ASP A 228 -9.31 2.48 -4.71
N GLY A 229 -8.55 3.23 -5.53
CA GLY A 229 -7.18 3.56 -5.17
C GLY A 229 -7.03 4.32 -3.86
N MET A 230 -7.99 5.20 -3.56
CA MET A 230 -8.09 5.91 -2.28
C MET A 230 -8.49 4.97 -1.14
N VAL A 231 -9.41 4.04 -1.38
CA VAL A 231 -9.81 3.00 -0.41
C VAL A 231 -8.64 2.09 -0.10
N MET A 232 -7.88 1.61 -1.08
CA MET A 232 -6.67 0.82 -0.87
C MET A 232 -5.61 1.58 -0.08
N CYS A 233 -5.42 2.87 -0.35
CA CYS A 233 -4.57 3.72 0.50
C CYS A 233 -5.11 3.81 1.94
N PHE A 234 -6.43 3.95 2.12
CA PHE A 234 -7.02 3.92 3.46
C PHE A 234 -6.79 2.57 4.15
N THR A 235 -6.88 1.44 3.45
CA THR A 235 -6.59 0.13 4.05
C THR A 235 -5.15 0.07 4.54
N LEU A 236 -4.21 0.60 3.76
CA LEU A 236 -2.79 0.72 4.11
C LEU A 236 -2.59 1.64 5.32
N TRP A 237 -3.32 2.76 5.40
CA TRP A 237 -3.29 3.69 6.54
C TRP A 237 -3.65 2.99 7.86
N ARG A 238 -4.68 2.14 7.82
CA ARG A 238 -5.23 1.44 9.00
C ARG A 238 -4.45 0.19 9.39
N THR A 239 -3.97 -0.57 8.41
CA THR A 239 -3.28 -1.84 8.64
C THR A 239 -1.76 -1.68 8.78
N GLY A 240 -1.19 -0.63 8.18
CA GLY A 240 0.26 -0.43 8.09
C GLY A 240 0.96 -1.38 7.11
N THR A 241 0.20 -2.19 6.36
CA THR A 241 0.74 -3.14 5.39
C THR A 241 -0.17 -3.27 4.17
N MET A 242 0.42 -3.46 3.00
CA MET A 242 -0.33 -3.62 1.75
C MET A 242 -0.93 -5.02 1.58
N TRP A 243 -0.66 -5.97 2.49
CA TRP A 243 -1.19 -7.33 2.35
C TRP A 243 -2.71 -7.39 2.28
N PHE A 244 -3.43 -6.51 2.99
CA PHE A 244 -4.88 -6.37 2.82
C PHE A 244 -5.24 -5.97 1.38
N ALA A 245 -4.64 -4.90 0.86
CA ALA A 245 -4.90 -4.40 -0.48
C ALA A 245 -4.57 -5.47 -1.55
N VAL A 246 -3.41 -6.13 -1.44
CA VAL A 246 -3.01 -7.22 -2.36
C VAL A 246 -4.01 -8.37 -2.32
N GLY A 247 -4.48 -8.77 -1.14
CA GLY A 247 -5.47 -9.84 -1.01
C GLY A 247 -6.84 -9.45 -1.55
N ASN A 248 -7.27 -8.22 -1.26
CA ASN A 248 -8.54 -7.67 -1.74
C ASN A 248 -8.57 -7.59 -3.27
N HIS A 249 -7.58 -6.92 -3.85
CA HIS A 249 -7.39 -6.77 -5.30
C HIS A 249 -7.35 -8.15 -5.98
N ALA A 250 -6.46 -9.04 -5.55
CA ALA A 250 -6.33 -10.36 -6.17
C ALA A 250 -7.62 -11.18 -6.11
N ALA A 251 -8.38 -11.09 -5.00
CA ALA A 251 -9.62 -11.84 -4.84
C ALA A 251 -10.80 -11.21 -5.61
N TRP A 252 -10.84 -9.89 -5.71
CA TRP A 252 -11.85 -9.15 -6.49
C TRP A 252 -11.76 -9.54 -7.98
N ASP A 253 -10.58 -9.38 -8.58
CA ASP A 253 -10.38 -9.70 -10.00
C ASP A 253 -10.56 -11.19 -10.27
N TRP A 254 -10.06 -12.06 -9.38
CA TRP A 254 -10.28 -13.50 -9.47
C TRP A 254 -11.76 -13.84 -9.44
N ALA A 255 -12.52 -13.16 -8.57
CA ALA A 255 -13.95 -13.36 -8.46
C ALA A 255 -14.67 -12.89 -9.73
N GLN A 256 -14.35 -11.72 -10.28
CA GLN A 256 -14.93 -11.26 -11.54
C GLN A 256 -14.59 -12.21 -12.69
N THR A 257 -13.30 -12.39 -12.95
CA THR A 257 -12.81 -13.08 -14.15
C THR A 257 -13.07 -14.57 -14.09
N TYR A 258 -12.73 -15.25 -12.99
CA TYR A 258 -12.90 -16.70 -12.90
C TYR A 258 -14.24 -17.10 -12.29
N PHE A 259 -14.57 -16.63 -11.09
CA PHE A 259 -15.68 -17.22 -10.34
C PHE A 259 -17.05 -16.84 -10.93
N PHE A 260 -17.33 -15.54 -11.01
CA PHE A 260 -18.58 -14.98 -11.51
C PHE A 260 -18.63 -14.84 -13.02
N GLY A 261 -17.48 -14.81 -13.71
CA GLY A 261 -17.41 -14.69 -15.16
C GLY A 261 -17.85 -13.33 -15.70
N THR A 262 -17.74 -12.29 -14.89
CA THR A 262 -18.01 -10.91 -15.31
C THR A 262 -16.79 -10.30 -16.00
N PRO A 263 -16.97 -9.24 -16.81
CA PRO A 263 -15.85 -8.43 -17.24
C PRO A 263 -15.10 -7.84 -16.04
N ASP A 264 -13.79 -7.73 -16.20
CA ASP A 264 -12.82 -7.17 -15.26
C ASP A 264 -12.10 -6.03 -15.99
N SER A 265 -12.39 -4.78 -15.59
CA SER A 265 -11.96 -3.58 -16.30
C SER A 265 -12.25 -3.61 -17.82
N GLY A 266 -13.42 -4.13 -18.20
CA GLY A 266 -13.83 -4.32 -19.59
C GLY A 266 -13.21 -5.53 -20.31
N MET A 267 -12.28 -6.27 -19.70
CA MET A 267 -11.73 -7.50 -20.24
C MET A 267 -12.69 -8.68 -20.02
N LYS A 268 -13.08 -9.34 -21.11
CA LYS A 268 -13.92 -10.53 -21.03
C LYS A 268 -13.13 -11.74 -20.55
N PRO A 269 -13.66 -12.55 -19.62
CA PRO A 269 -12.93 -13.68 -19.07
C PRO A 269 -12.72 -14.81 -20.07
N ILE A 270 -11.67 -15.61 -19.85
CA ILE A 270 -11.41 -16.86 -20.57
C ILE A 270 -11.41 -17.99 -19.54
N GLY A 271 -12.33 -18.94 -19.68
CA GLY A 271 -12.46 -20.07 -18.75
C GLY A 271 -13.03 -19.66 -17.39
N ALA A 272 -14.10 -18.87 -17.40
CA ALA A 272 -14.89 -18.56 -16.21
C ALA A 272 -15.74 -19.77 -15.77
N LEU A 273 -15.99 -19.88 -14.47
CA LEU A 273 -16.81 -20.90 -13.84
C LEU A 273 -18.30 -20.70 -14.15
N LEU A 274 -18.78 -19.46 -14.00
CA LEU A 274 -20.13 -19.03 -14.33
C LEU A 274 -20.18 -18.32 -15.68
N SER A 275 -21.36 -18.29 -16.31
CA SER A 275 -21.63 -17.60 -17.58
C SER A 275 -22.75 -16.58 -17.41
N PRO A 276 -22.45 -15.40 -16.84
CA PRO A 276 -23.46 -14.44 -16.47
C PRO A 276 -23.97 -13.61 -17.66
N SER A 277 -25.06 -12.90 -17.44
CA SER A 277 -25.57 -11.88 -18.37
C SER A 277 -25.98 -10.60 -17.64
N PHE A 278 -25.86 -9.47 -18.34
CA PHE A 278 -26.15 -8.14 -17.82
C PHE A 278 -27.36 -7.56 -18.54
N HIS A 279 -28.28 -6.95 -17.78
CA HIS A 279 -29.57 -6.47 -18.26
C HIS A 279 -29.86 -5.05 -17.74
N GLY A 280 -30.76 -4.33 -18.41
CA GLY A 280 -31.20 -3.01 -17.95
C GLY A 280 -30.17 -1.88 -18.14
N PRO A 281 -30.34 -0.75 -17.42
CA PRO A 281 -29.55 0.46 -17.64
C PRO A 281 -28.07 0.29 -17.27
N THR A 282 -27.16 0.80 -18.11
CA THR A 282 -25.70 0.74 -17.89
C THR A 282 -25.25 1.28 -16.54
N LEU A 283 -25.92 2.29 -16.00
CA LEU A 283 -25.57 2.84 -14.68
C LEU A 283 -25.72 1.81 -13.55
N LEU A 284 -26.65 0.84 -13.70
CA LEU A 284 -26.96 -0.16 -12.68
C LEU A 284 -26.33 -1.51 -13.00
N SER A 285 -26.25 -1.88 -14.27
CA SER A 285 -25.62 -3.12 -14.72
C SER A 285 -24.11 -3.00 -14.89
N GLY A 286 -23.59 -1.80 -15.12
CA GLY A 286 -22.21 -1.52 -15.50
C GLY A 286 -21.86 -1.83 -16.97
N GLY A 287 -22.80 -2.41 -17.73
CA GLY A 287 -22.66 -2.68 -19.16
C GLY A 287 -21.42 -3.49 -19.50
N ASN A 288 -20.66 -3.05 -20.51
CA ASN A 288 -19.46 -3.77 -20.97
C ASN A 288 -18.27 -3.70 -20.00
N ALA A 289 -18.23 -2.71 -19.12
CA ALA A 289 -17.18 -2.60 -18.11
C ALA A 289 -17.33 -3.68 -17.02
N GLY A 290 -18.53 -4.25 -16.86
CA GLY A 290 -18.84 -5.18 -15.79
C GLY A 290 -19.22 -4.45 -14.49
N PRO A 291 -19.14 -5.11 -13.33
CA PRO A 291 -19.63 -4.56 -12.06
C PRO A 291 -18.97 -3.23 -11.66
N GLU A 292 -17.71 -2.99 -12.05
CA GLU A 292 -17.00 -1.71 -11.82
C GLU A 292 -17.61 -0.52 -12.54
N GLY A 293 -18.32 -0.75 -13.66
CA GLY A 293 -19.05 0.29 -14.36
C GLY A 293 -20.37 0.67 -13.70
N SER A 294 -20.83 -0.10 -12.71
CA SER A 294 -22.10 0.12 -12.02
C SER A 294 -21.92 1.10 -10.86
N VAL A 295 -22.89 1.99 -10.65
CA VAL A 295 -22.93 2.87 -9.47
C VAL A 295 -22.92 2.07 -8.15
N LEU A 296 -23.34 0.81 -8.19
CA LEU A 296 -23.32 -0.08 -7.02
C LEU A 296 -21.91 -0.43 -6.56
N VAL A 297 -20.87 -0.20 -7.36
CA VAL A 297 -19.48 -0.36 -6.90
C VAL A 297 -19.13 0.61 -5.77
N LEU A 298 -19.80 1.76 -5.67
CA LEU A 298 -19.68 2.66 -4.51
C LEU A 298 -20.09 1.97 -3.19
N LEU A 299 -21.06 1.07 -3.25
CA LEU A 299 -21.45 0.27 -2.08
C LEU A 299 -20.31 -0.68 -1.71
N SER A 300 -19.73 -1.38 -2.68
CA SER A 300 -18.59 -2.27 -2.46
C SER A 300 -17.42 -1.53 -1.82
N GLU A 301 -17.03 -0.39 -2.38
CA GLU A 301 -15.98 0.48 -1.83
C GLU A 301 -16.29 0.93 -0.40
N THR A 302 -17.54 1.30 -0.14
CA THR A 302 -17.98 1.68 1.21
C THR A 302 -17.91 0.52 2.18
N LEU A 303 -18.33 -0.69 1.78
CA LEU A 303 -18.26 -1.89 2.61
C LEU A 303 -16.80 -2.25 2.93
N ILE A 304 -15.90 -2.19 1.95
CA ILE A 304 -14.46 -2.41 2.14
C ILE A 304 -13.91 -1.38 3.15
N ALA A 305 -14.14 -0.09 2.91
CA ALA A 305 -13.66 0.98 3.79
C ALA A 305 -14.21 0.85 5.23
N VAL A 306 -15.51 0.62 5.38
CA VAL A 306 -16.15 0.46 6.70
C VAL A 306 -15.63 -0.78 7.42
N SER A 307 -15.47 -1.90 6.72
CA SER A 307 -14.97 -3.14 7.31
C SER A 307 -13.59 -2.92 7.95
N VAL A 308 -12.68 -2.27 7.22
CA VAL A 308 -11.33 -1.96 7.72
C VAL A 308 -11.38 -0.90 8.81
N ALA A 309 -12.22 0.12 8.70
CA ALA A 309 -12.37 1.15 9.72
C ALA A 309 -12.81 0.56 11.08
N VAL A 310 -13.71 -0.42 11.06
CA VAL A 310 -14.26 -1.10 12.25
C VAL A 310 -13.24 -2.06 12.87
N VAL A 311 -12.56 -2.88 12.06
CA VAL A 311 -11.62 -3.91 12.54
C VAL A 311 -10.28 -3.29 12.96
N TYR A 312 -9.75 -2.35 12.18
CA TYR A 312 -8.50 -1.66 12.45
C TYR A 312 -8.81 -0.25 12.91
N ARG A 313 -9.14 -0.06 14.19
CA ARG A 313 -9.63 1.23 14.74
C ARG A 313 -8.60 2.36 14.79
N GLU A 314 -7.33 2.04 14.78
CA GLU A 314 -6.24 3.00 14.89
C GLU A 314 -5.39 3.01 13.62
N ARG A 315 -4.72 4.12 13.35
CA ARG A 315 -3.72 4.20 12.30
C ARG A 315 -2.51 3.36 12.71
N LYS A 316 -2.12 2.40 11.86
CA LYS A 316 -0.88 1.63 12.02
C LYS A 316 0.21 2.03 11.03
N TYR A 317 -0.11 2.82 10.02
CA TYR A 317 0.87 3.31 9.06
C TYR A 317 1.83 4.31 9.73
N PRO A 318 3.16 4.06 9.72
CA PRO A 318 4.11 4.94 10.38
C PRO A 318 4.26 6.26 9.61
N LEU A 319 4.38 7.38 10.31
CA LEU A 319 4.78 8.67 9.77
C LEU A 319 6.17 9.05 10.28
N GLN A 320 6.83 10.01 9.63
CA GLN A 320 8.14 10.51 10.11
C GLN A 320 8.07 11.08 11.53
N GLU A 321 6.95 11.72 11.87
CA GLU A 321 6.70 12.25 13.21
C GLU A 321 6.70 11.15 14.29
N ASP A 322 6.30 9.93 13.93
CA ASP A 322 6.30 8.77 14.83
C ASP A 322 7.72 8.22 15.08
N GLU A 323 8.68 8.54 14.20
CA GLU A 323 10.08 8.09 14.31
C GLU A 323 10.98 9.11 15.05
N ALA A 324 10.48 10.31 15.36
CA ALA A 324 11.24 11.33 16.08
C ALA A 324 11.43 10.93 17.56
N PRO A 325 12.63 11.14 18.17
CA PRO A 325 12.81 10.93 19.60
C PRO A 325 11.80 11.76 20.37
N ALA A 326 11.12 11.15 21.35
CA ALA A 326 10.24 11.88 22.24
C ALA A 326 11.01 13.06 22.85
N GLN A 327 10.53 14.28 22.63
CA GLN A 327 11.11 15.47 23.27
C GLN A 327 11.06 15.23 24.79
N PRO A 328 12.18 15.40 25.53
CA PRO A 328 12.15 15.31 26.98
C PRO A 328 11.09 16.28 27.50
N SER A 329 10.19 15.78 28.36
CA SER A 329 9.19 16.62 29.00
C SER A 329 9.90 17.80 29.69
N PRO A 330 9.40 19.04 29.62
CA PRO A 330 10.03 20.16 30.30
C PRO A 330 10.14 19.78 31.78
N GLU A 331 11.39 19.68 32.24
CA GLU A 331 11.72 19.42 33.64
C GLU A 331 11.08 20.56 34.44
N ILE A 332 10.00 20.24 35.18
CA ILE A 332 9.36 21.20 36.08
C ILE A 332 10.37 21.43 37.19
N THR A 333 11.23 22.43 37.05
CA THR A 333 12.12 22.86 38.13
C THR A 333 11.20 23.36 39.25
N PRO A 334 11.17 22.72 40.43
CA PRO A 334 10.37 23.24 41.53
C PRO A 334 10.97 24.58 41.93
N THR A 335 10.21 25.66 41.76
CA THR A 335 10.57 26.98 42.26
C THR A 335 10.60 26.91 43.78
N ILE A 336 11.79 26.74 44.36
CA ILE A 336 11.98 26.86 45.80
C ILE A 336 11.80 28.35 46.12
N ALA A 337 10.65 28.69 46.71
CA ALA A 337 10.41 30.02 47.25
C ALA A 337 11.44 30.30 48.37
N PRO A 338 12.08 31.48 48.41
CA PRO A 338 13.03 31.81 49.45
C PRO A 338 12.33 31.82 50.82
N SER A 339 12.87 31.05 51.76
CA SER A 339 12.39 30.99 53.14
C SER A 339 12.50 32.37 53.79
N ALA A 340 11.37 32.92 54.22
CA ALA A 340 11.36 34.09 55.09
C ALA A 340 12.00 33.72 56.43
N PHE A 341 13.20 34.25 56.71
CA PHE A 341 13.74 34.27 58.06
C PHE A 341 12.93 35.25 58.90
N PRO A 342 12.46 34.88 60.11
CA PRO A 342 11.90 35.84 61.03
C PRO A 342 13.03 36.68 61.65
N THR A 343 12.93 38.00 61.50
CA THR A 343 13.69 38.96 62.29
C THR A 343 13.09 39.06 63.70
N ALA A 344 13.95 38.81 64.70
CA ALA A 344 13.92 39.20 66.12
C ALA A 344 12.62 39.04 66.93
#